data_AF-A0A6C0B781-F1
#
_entry.id   AF-A0A6C0B781-F1
#
_cell.length_a   1.000
_cell.length_b   1.000
_cell.length_c   1.000
_cell.angle_alpha   90.00
_cell.angle_beta   90.00
_cell.angle_gamma   90.00
#
_symmetry.space_group_name_H-M   'P 1'
#
loop_
_entity.id
_entity.type
_entity.pdbx_description
1 polymer ?
#
loop_
_entity_poly.entity_id
_entity_poly.type
_entity_poly.pdbx_seq_one_letter_code
_entity_poly.pdbx_strand_id
1 'polypeptide(L)'
;MSENIIVPEKKQYIRDMGPITDGEYISFQNDVNYAINMLGHVNLDIYLDASGTVFAQDASGNPFQNVLIKRMAYTYPSIDASGNIVDGLFELWFYNNTYWSNVDANNTLYWYYVVGIYPKVIYQFS
;
A
#
# COMPACT_ATOMS: atom_id res chain seq x y z
N MET A 1 29.56 -46.77 -24.43
CA MET A 1 28.13 -46.46 -24.61
C MET A 1 27.87 -45.21 -23.79
N SER A 2 27.70 -44.06 -24.43
CA SER A 2 27.47 -42.78 -23.76
C SER A 2 25.96 -42.55 -23.67
N GLU A 3 25.44 -42.44 -22.44
CA GLU A 3 24.04 -42.09 -22.21
C GLU A 3 23.82 -40.61 -22.52
N ASN A 4 22.94 -40.33 -23.49
CA ASN A 4 22.45 -39.00 -23.75
C ASN A 4 21.48 -38.61 -22.63
N ILE A 5 21.91 -37.69 -21.76
CA ILE A 5 21.02 -37.07 -20.78
C ILE A 5 20.14 -36.07 -21.53
N ILE A 6 18.86 -36.42 -21.71
CA ILE A 6 17.85 -35.50 -22.20
C ILE A 6 17.53 -34.54 -21.04
N VAL A 7 18.05 -33.32 -21.12
CA VAL A 7 17.67 -32.24 -20.21
C VAL A 7 16.27 -31.77 -20.62
N PRO A 8 15.24 -31.85 -19.76
CA PRO A 8 13.92 -31.35 -20.12
C PRO A 8 14.00 -29.84 -20.37
N GLU A 9 13.49 -29.39 -21.49
CA GLU A 9 13.35 -27.97 -21.80
C GLU A 9 12.64 -27.27 -20.64
N LYS A 10 13.29 -26.28 -20.03
CA LYS A 10 12.62 -25.33 -19.14
C LYS A 10 11.52 -24.68 -19.97
N LYS A 11 10.26 -25.10 -19.74
CA LYS A 11 9.10 -24.37 -20.26
C LYS A 11 9.19 -22.96 -19.70
N GLN A 12 9.61 -22.05 -20.56
CA GLN A 12 9.67 -20.63 -20.30
C GLN A 12 8.23 -20.14 -20.28
N TYR A 13 7.60 -20.21 -19.10
CA TYR A 13 6.32 -19.55 -18.84
C TYR A 13 6.57 -18.05 -18.73
N ILE A 14 7.06 -17.42 -19.80
CA ILE A 14 6.83 -15.99 -20.01
C ILE A 14 5.41 -15.92 -20.55
N ARG A 15 4.43 -15.97 -19.64
CA ARG A 15 3.18 -15.28 -19.90
C ARG A 15 3.51 -13.80 -19.85
N ASP A 16 2.87 -13.02 -20.72
CA ASP A 16 2.87 -11.55 -20.69
C ASP A 16 2.38 -11.05 -19.33
N MET A 17 3.22 -11.16 -18.30
CA MET A 17 3.03 -10.51 -17.03
C MET A 17 3.54 -9.11 -17.28
N GLY A 18 2.60 -8.15 -17.34
CA GLY A 18 2.96 -6.74 -17.23
C GLY A 18 3.96 -6.58 -16.09
N PRO A 19 4.92 -5.64 -16.20
CA PRO A 19 5.96 -5.51 -15.19
C PRO A 19 5.33 -5.45 -13.80
N ILE A 20 5.98 -6.06 -12.79
CA ILE A 20 5.71 -5.75 -11.37
C ILE A 20 6.22 -4.32 -11.12
N THR A 21 5.66 -3.38 -11.85
CA THR A 21 5.75 -1.96 -11.58
C THR A 21 4.57 -1.70 -10.70
N ASP A 22 4.78 -1.57 -9.40
CA ASP A 22 3.95 -0.62 -8.72
C ASP A 22 4.73 0.21 -7.72
N GLY A 23 4.75 1.50 -8.04
CA GLY A 23 5.08 2.59 -7.15
C GLY A 23 3.86 3.03 -6.36
N GLU A 24 2.85 2.16 -6.19
CA GLU A 24 1.54 2.41 -5.57
C GLU A 24 1.59 2.83 -4.10
N TYR A 25 2.77 2.91 -3.51
CA TYR A 25 2.95 3.52 -2.19
C TYR A 25 4.18 4.43 -2.16
N ILE A 26 4.86 4.63 -3.29
CA ILE A 26 5.96 5.58 -3.41
C ILE A 26 5.42 7.00 -3.25
N SER A 27 4.24 7.30 -3.80
CA SER A 27 3.57 8.59 -3.64
C SER A 27 3.30 8.84 -2.15
N PHE A 28 2.66 7.88 -1.49
CA PHE A 28 2.42 7.95 -0.04
C PHE A 28 3.73 8.06 0.77
N GLN A 29 4.74 7.26 0.44
CA GLN A 29 6.05 7.29 1.11
C GLN A 29 6.75 8.64 0.95
N ASN A 30 6.64 9.28 -0.23
CA ASN A 30 7.19 10.60 -0.47
C ASN A 30 6.50 11.66 0.39
N ASP A 31 5.18 11.61 0.50
CA ASP A 31 4.40 12.51 1.35
C ASP A 31 4.72 12.33 2.84
N VAL A 32 4.87 11.08 3.29
CA VAL A 32 5.33 10.74 4.64
C VAL A 32 6.73 11.30 4.89
N ASN A 33 7.67 11.07 3.97
CA ASN A 33 9.03 11.58 4.10
C ASN A 33 9.04 13.10 4.17
N TYR A 34 8.25 13.76 3.32
CA TYR A 34 8.09 15.21 3.34
C TYR A 34 7.52 15.68 4.68
N ALA A 35 6.47 15.04 5.19
CA ALA A 35 5.86 15.35 6.47
C ALA A 35 6.82 15.17 7.66
N ILE A 36 7.60 14.09 7.68
CA ILE A 36 8.61 13.85 8.72
C ILE A 36 9.66 14.97 8.69
N ASN A 37 10.13 15.36 7.50
CA ASN A 37 11.13 16.42 7.37
C ASN A 37 10.58 17.81 7.73
N MET A 38 9.30 18.07 7.47
CA MET A 38 8.67 19.37 7.71
C MET A 38 8.10 19.52 9.13
N LEU A 39 7.50 18.46 9.67
CA LEU A 39 6.70 18.48 10.90
C LEU A 39 7.28 17.61 12.03
N GLY A 40 8.18 16.68 11.72
CA GLY A 40 8.73 15.71 12.68
C GLY A 40 7.79 14.58 13.10
N HIS A 41 6.58 14.53 12.53
CA HIS A 41 5.55 13.53 12.79
C HIS A 41 4.61 13.41 11.58
N VAL A 42 3.78 12.36 11.56
CA VAL A 42 2.83 12.13 10.48
C VAL A 42 1.46 11.78 11.06
N ASN A 43 0.54 12.72 10.95
CA ASN A 43 -0.87 12.49 11.24
C ASN A 43 -1.62 12.28 9.93
N LEU A 44 -2.58 11.37 9.93
CA LEU A 44 -3.38 11.04 8.75
C LEU A 44 -4.87 11.25 8.99
N ASP A 45 -5.53 11.71 7.95
CA ASP A 45 -6.94 11.45 7.70
C ASP A 45 -7.05 10.37 6.60
N ILE A 46 -7.93 9.39 6.76
CA ILE A 46 -8.25 8.39 5.74
C ILE A 46 -9.74 8.47 5.38
N TYR A 47 -10.04 8.54 4.09
CA TYR A 47 -11.37 8.75 3.53
C TYR A 47 -11.77 7.60 2.59
N LEU A 48 -13.08 7.45 2.38
CA LEU A 48 -13.66 6.50 1.42
C LEU A 48 -13.80 7.10 0.01
N ASP A 49 -13.57 8.41 -0.15
CA ASP A 49 -13.65 9.10 -1.43
C ASP A 49 -12.77 10.35 -1.49
N ALA A 50 -12.65 10.92 -2.69
CA ALA A 50 -11.85 12.11 -2.98
C ALA A 50 -12.43 13.41 -2.40
N SER A 51 -13.66 13.40 -1.86
CA SER A 51 -14.28 14.61 -1.30
C SER A 51 -13.62 15.02 0.02
N GLY A 52 -13.02 14.06 0.73
CA GLY A 52 -12.45 14.28 2.05
C GLY A 52 -13.48 14.56 3.14
N THR A 53 -14.73 14.13 2.94
CA THR A 53 -15.83 14.34 3.90
C THR A 53 -16.28 13.05 4.58
N VAL A 54 -16.08 11.90 3.93
CA VAL A 54 -16.48 10.58 4.46
C VAL A 54 -15.23 9.82 4.89
N PHE A 55 -15.04 9.68 6.21
CA PHE A 55 -13.89 8.98 6.77
C PHE A 55 -14.04 7.46 6.69
N ALA A 56 -12.92 6.78 6.43
CA ALA A 56 -12.80 5.36 6.76
C ALA A 56 -12.86 5.18 8.29
N GLN A 57 -13.37 4.04 8.75
CA GLN A 57 -13.57 3.75 10.17
C GLN A 57 -12.80 2.51 10.61
N ASP A 58 -12.37 2.51 11.87
CA ASP A 58 -11.82 1.33 12.53
C ASP A 58 -12.92 0.29 12.84
N ALA A 59 -12.51 -0.87 13.40
CA ALA A 59 -13.44 -1.94 13.76
C ALA A 59 -14.47 -1.56 14.85
N SER A 60 -14.24 -0.46 15.57
CA SER A 60 -15.14 0.10 16.58
C SER A 60 -16.02 1.23 16.04
N GLY A 61 -15.92 1.55 14.74
CA GLY A 61 -16.66 2.63 14.10
C GLY A 61 -16.06 4.03 14.29
N ASN A 62 -14.86 4.16 14.88
CA ASN A 62 -14.22 5.45 15.02
C ASN A 62 -13.56 5.86 13.69
N PRO A 63 -13.68 7.13 13.25
CA PRO A 63 -13.04 7.57 12.03
C PRO A 63 -11.52 7.61 12.17
N PHE A 64 -10.81 7.26 11.10
CA PHE A 64 -9.38 7.56 10.95
C PHE A 64 -9.18 9.04 10.64
N GLN A 65 -9.41 9.88 11.64
CA GLN A 65 -9.25 11.33 11.57
C GLN A 65 -8.12 11.77 12.50
N ASN A 66 -7.14 12.48 11.95
CA ASN A 66 -5.98 13.03 12.65
C ASN A 66 -5.25 11.97 13.49
N VAL A 67 -5.07 10.78 12.94
CA VAL A 67 -4.44 9.64 13.61
C VAL A 67 -2.92 9.66 13.39
N LEU A 68 -2.15 9.62 14.48
CA LEU A 68 -0.69 9.63 14.44
C LEU A 68 -0.14 8.25 14.06
N ILE A 69 0.62 8.17 12.97
CA ILE A 69 1.29 6.93 12.55
C ILE A 69 2.36 6.54 13.58
N LYS A 70 2.32 5.28 13.99
CA LYS A 70 3.35 4.62 14.80
C LYS A 70 4.29 3.77 13.95
N ARG A 71 3.74 3.02 13.00
CA ARG A 71 4.48 2.10 12.11
C ARG A 71 3.74 1.98 10.79
N MET A 72 4.51 1.74 9.73
CA MET A 72 4.02 1.33 8.42
C MET A 72 4.75 0.07 7.94
N ALA A 73 4.07 -0.76 7.16
CA ALA A 73 4.66 -1.90 6.46
C ALA A 73 4.01 -2.02 5.08
N TYR A 74 4.82 -2.36 4.09
CA TYR A 74 4.35 -2.65 2.74
C TYR A 74 4.99 -3.95 2.26
N THR A 75 4.17 -4.79 1.64
CA THR A 75 4.61 -5.99 0.93
C THR A 75 4.23 -5.84 -0.53
N TYR A 76 5.20 -5.99 -1.44
CA TYR A 76 4.95 -5.96 -2.88
C TYR A 76 4.10 -7.16 -3.32
N PRO A 77 3.31 -7.03 -4.40
CA PRO A 77 2.71 -8.15 -5.08
C PRO A 77 3.75 -9.22 -5.39
N SER A 78 3.38 -10.48 -5.22
CA SER A 78 4.29 -11.61 -5.39
C SER A 78 3.59 -12.80 -6.03
N ILE A 79 4.38 -13.82 -6.39
CA ILE A 79 3.86 -15.10 -6.87
C ILE A 79 4.17 -16.15 -5.81
N ASP A 80 3.12 -16.86 -5.36
CA ASP A 80 3.28 -17.93 -4.39
C ASP A 80 3.93 -19.20 -5.01
N ALA A 81 4.22 -20.20 -4.16
CA ALA A 81 4.81 -21.45 -4.62
C ALA A 81 3.92 -22.26 -5.58
N SER A 82 2.63 -21.94 -5.68
CA SER A 82 1.66 -22.58 -6.58
C SER A 82 1.49 -21.81 -7.89
N GLY A 83 2.16 -20.67 -8.06
CA GLY A 83 2.06 -19.83 -9.25
C GLY A 83 0.88 -18.85 -9.22
N ASN A 84 0.22 -18.65 -8.08
CA ASN A 84 -0.85 -17.66 -7.93
C ASN A 84 -0.26 -16.28 -7.66
N ILE A 85 -0.92 -15.24 -8.18
CA ILE A 85 -0.64 -13.86 -7.79
C ILE A 85 -1.17 -13.65 -6.37
N VAL A 86 -0.31 -13.07 -5.52
CA VAL A 86 -0.63 -12.58 -4.19
C VAL A 86 -0.52 -11.06 -4.26
N ASP A 87 -1.64 -10.38 -3.99
CA ASP A 87 -1.68 -8.91 -3.97
C ASP A 87 -0.74 -8.36 -2.90
N GLY A 88 -0.20 -7.17 -3.15
CA GLY A 88 0.52 -6.44 -2.13
C GLY A 88 -0.40 -6.05 -0.98
N LEU A 89 0.22 -5.76 0.16
CA LEU A 89 -0.49 -5.36 1.37
C LEU A 89 0.24 -4.19 2.00
N PHE A 90 -0.51 -3.11 2.23
CA PHE A 90 -0.07 -1.96 2.97
C PHE A 90 -0.78 -1.87 4.31
N GLU A 91 0.00 -1.66 5.37
CA GLU A 91 -0.44 -1.70 6.75
C GLU A 91 0.04 -0.45 7.50
N LEU A 92 -0.87 0.16 8.25
CA LEU A 92 -0.61 1.29 9.14
C LEU A 92 -1.06 0.94 10.56
N TRP A 93 -0.17 1.17 11.52
CA TRP A 93 -0.48 1.11 12.95
C TRP A 93 -0.39 2.50 13.54
N PHE A 94 -1.35 2.84 14.38
CA PHE A 94 -1.47 4.17 14.97
C PHE A 94 -1.18 4.15 16.48
N TYR A 95 -0.85 5.31 17.05
CA TYR A 95 -0.54 5.43 18.49
C TYR A 95 -1.75 5.20 19.41
N ASN A 96 -2.97 5.37 18.90
CA ASN A 96 -4.22 5.02 19.60
C ASN A 96 -4.52 3.50 19.58
N ASN A 97 -3.56 2.67 19.14
CA ASN A 97 -3.66 1.23 18.97
C ASN A 97 -4.69 0.76 17.93
N THR A 98 -5.19 1.66 17.07
CA THR A 98 -5.96 1.23 15.89
C THR A 98 -5.02 0.86 14.75
N TYR A 99 -5.59 0.20 13.75
CA TYR A 99 -4.88 -0.36 12.61
C TYR A 99 -5.72 -0.17 11.35
N TRP A 100 -5.06 0.15 10.25
CA TRP A 100 -5.67 0.20 8.92
C TRP A 100 -4.80 -0.57 7.94
N SER A 101 -5.43 -1.26 6.99
CA SER A 101 -4.72 -1.91 5.90
C SER A 101 -5.51 -1.93 4.62
N ASN A 102 -4.76 -2.00 3.53
CA ASN A 102 -5.32 -2.14 2.21
C ASN A 102 -4.49 -3.10 1.37
N VAL A 103 -5.19 -3.87 0.53
CA VAL A 103 -4.55 -4.70 -0.49
C VAL A 103 -4.53 -3.93 -1.80
N ASP A 104 -3.58 -4.25 -2.67
CA ASP A 104 -3.38 -3.49 -3.92
C ASP A 104 -4.63 -3.49 -4.80
N ALA A 105 -5.36 -4.61 -4.85
CA ALA A 105 -6.66 -4.70 -5.54
C ALA A 105 -7.71 -3.65 -5.10
N ASN A 106 -7.55 -3.08 -3.90
CA ASN A 106 -8.46 -2.13 -3.27
C ASN A 106 -7.83 -0.72 -3.09
N ASN A 107 -6.64 -0.44 -3.64
CA ASN A 107 -5.97 0.86 -3.51
C ASN A 107 -6.82 2.04 -3.94
N THR A 108 -7.58 1.85 -5.01
CA THR A 108 -8.48 2.89 -5.53
C THR A 108 -9.68 3.22 -4.62
N LEU A 109 -9.96 2.42 -3.59
CA LEU A 109 -11.10 2.61 -2.69
C LEU A 109 -10.84 3.61 -1.57
N TYR A 110 -9.58 3.96 -1.30
CA TYR A 110 -9.22 4.80 -0.16
C TYR A 110 -8.42 6.02 -0.58
N TRP A 111 -8.62 7.09 0.18
CA TRP A 111 -7.96 8.36 -0.03
C TRP A 111 -7.35 8.84 1.30
N TYR A 112 -6.29 9.63 1.25
CA TYR A 112 -5.63 10.16 2.43
C TYR A 112 -5.31 11.64 2.32
N TYR A 113 -5.15 12.26 3.48
CA TYR A 113 -4.53 13.55 3.64
C TYR A 113 -3.53 13.48 4.80
N VAL A 114 -2.31 13.96 4.56
CA VAL A 114 -1.32 14.11 5.62
C VAL A 114 -1.55 15.45 6.33
N VAL A 115 -2.04 15.35 7.56
CA VAL A 115 -2.49 16.50 8.34
C VAL A 115 -1.30 17.42 8.66
N GLY A 116 -1.47 18.70 8.37
CA GLY A 116 -0.48 19.75 8.65
C GLY A 116 0.35 20.17 7.43
N ILE A 117 0.20 19.48 6.29
CA ILE A 117 0.79 19.90 5.02
C ILE A 117 -0.16 20.86 4.29
N TYR A 118 0.37 22.00 3.84
CA TYR A 118 -0.38 23.03 3.12
C TYR A 118 0.18 23.25 1.71
N PRO A 119 -0.70 23.42 0.70
CA PRO A 119 -2.16 23.38 0.77
C PRO A 119 -2.70 21.98 1.09
N LYS A 120 -3.92 21.89 1.64
CA LYS A 120 -4.59 20.59 1.86
C LYS A 120 -4.84 19.95 0.48
N VAL A 121 -4.24 18.79 0.25
CA VAL A 121 -4.48 17.96 -0.94
C VAL A 121 -4.85 16.56 -0.48
N ILE A 122 -5.86 15.97 -1.10
CA ILE A 122 -6.31 14.61 -0.82
C ILE A 122 -5.85 13.73 -1.97
N TYR A 123 -5.10 12.68 -1.65
CA TYR A 123 -4.52 11.76 -2.62
C TYR A 123 -5.20 10.40 -2.49
N GLN A 124 -5.35 9.70 -3.61
CA GLN A 124 -5.73 8.29 -3.60
C GLN A 124 -4.54 7.47 -3.09
N PHE A 125 -4.79 6.36 -2.41
CA PHE A 125 -3.72 5.37 -2.23
C PHE A 125 -3.39 4.77 -3.61
N SER A 126 -2.19 5.10 -4.09
CA SER A 126 -1.48 4.67 -5.30
C SER A 126 -0.04 5.21 -5.17
#